data_AF-A0A0F9UI13-F1
#
_entry.id   AF-A0A0F9UI13-F1
#
_cell.length_a   1.000
_cell.length_b   1.000
_cell.length_c   1.000
_cell.angle_alpha   90.00
_cell.angle_beta   90.00
_cell.angle_gamma   90.00
#
_symmetry.space_group_name_H-M   'P 1'
#
loop_
_entity.id
_entity.type
_entity.pdbx_description
1 polymer ?
#
loop_
_entity_poly.entity_id
_entity_poly.type
_entity_poly.pdbx_seq_one_letter_code
_entity_poly.pdbx_strand_id
1 'polypeptide(L)'
;MAKLGLFMEEDKKGELTGRWQVAFEEEDEVLDTFDTEEEAQAAMEKLQAELDRNDKIEAEYRQWEKDCMARHNISQEDLRVFLANGPVGE
;
A
#
# COMPACT_ATOMS: atom_id res chain seq x y z
N MET A 1 3.68 -3.97 7.18
CA MET A 1 4.08 -3.92 5.77
C MET A 1 3.67 -5.24 5.16
N ALA A 2 2.66 -5.22 4.30
CA ALA A 2 2.20 -6.41 3.61
C ALA A 2 3.28 -6.85 2.62
N LYS A 3 3.55 -8.16 2.57
CA LYS A 3 4.61 -8.72 1.72
C LYS A 3 4.00 -9.31 0.47
N LEU A 4 4.55 -8.95 -0.69
CA LEU A 4 4.14 -9.48 -1.98
C LEU A 4 4.92 -10.74 -2.33
N GLY A 5 4.25 -11.67 -3.00
CA GLY A 5 4.83 -12.90 -3.53
C GLY A 5 4.36 -13.18 -4.96
N LEU A 6 5.11 -14.06 -5.62
CA LEU A 6 4.80 -14.60 -6.95
C LEU A 6 4.26 -16.01 -6.83
N PHE A 7 3.13 -16.25 -7.48
CA PHE A 7 2.45 -17.53 -7.47
C PHE A 7 2.02 -17.89 -8.89
N MET A 8 2.12 -19.16 -9.29
CA MET A 8 1.52 -19.58 -10.56
C MET A 8 0.00 -19.66 -10.41
N GLU A 9 -0.74 -19.12 -11.37
CA GLU A 9 -2.20 -19.18 -11.39
C GLU A 9 -2.66 -20.63 -11.53
N GLU A 10 -3.59 -21.03 -10.67
CA GLU A 10 -4.31 -22.28 -10.74
C GLU A 10 -5.75 -22.04 -11.22
N ASP A 11 -6.23 -22.92 -12.10
CA ASP A 11 -7.63 -22.93 -12.49
C ASP A 11 -8.54 -23.50 -11.39
N LYS A 12 -9.85 -23.57 -11.64
CA LYS A 12 -10.84 -24.10 -10.66
C LYS A 12 -10.65 -25.58 -10.31
N LYS A 13 -9.76 -26.29 -11.00
CA LYS A 13 -9.43 -27.70 -10.77
C LYS A 13 -8.04 -27.86 -10.12
N GLY A 14 -7.33 -26.78 -9.84
CA GLY A 14 -5.96 -26.80 -9.33
C GLY A 14 -4.92 -27.06 -10.42
N GLU A 15 -5.27 -26.86 -11.70
CA GLU A 15 -4.32 -27.01 -12.81
C GLU A 15 -3.63 -25.67 -13.09
N LEU A 16 -2.29 -25.71 -13.22
CA LEU A 16 -1.48 -24.54 -13.52
C LEU A 16 -1.81 -24.00 -14.92
N THR A 17 -2.20 -22.73 -15.01
CA THR A 17 -2.58 -22.09 -16.29
C THR A 17 -1.37 -21.64 -17.12
N GLY A 18 -0.19 -21.57 -16.48
CA GLY A 18 1.04 -21.02 -17.06
C GLY A 18 1.20 -19.51 -16.89
N ARG A 19 0.23 -18.85 -16.24
CA ARG A 19 0.28 -17.43 -15.90
C ARG A 19 0.78 -17.23 -14.47
N TRP A 20 1.37 -16.06 -14.20
CA TRP A 20 1.97 -15.71 -12.92
C TRP A 20 1.17 -14.60 -12.24
N GLN A 21 0.93 -14.74 -10.95
CA GLN A 21 0.16 -13.83 -10.12
C GLN A 21 1.07 -13.12 -9.12
N VAL A 22 0.84 -11.82 -8.96
CA VAL A 22 1.38 -11.04 -7.84
C VAL A 22 0.27 -10.96 -6.79
N ALA A 23 0.55 -11.43 -5.58
CA ALA A 23 -0.43 -11.47 -4.50
C ALA A 23 0.21 -11.13 -3.15
N PHE A 24 -0.61 -10.74 -2.18
CA PHE A 24 -0.16 -10.65 -0.78
C PHE A 24 0.04 -12.05 -0.19
N GLU A 25 1.23 -12.32 0.37
CA GLU A 25 1.58 -13.64 0.90
C GLU A 25 0.65 -14.12 2.03
N GLU A 26 0.04 -13.19 2.77
CA GLU A 26 -0.76 -13.49 3.96
C GLU A 26 -2.28 -13.38 3.74
N GLU A 27 -2.71 -12.67 2.68
CA GLU A 27 -4.14 -12.31 2.49
C GLU A 27 -4.79 -13.06 1.32
N ASP A 28 -4.01 -13.87 0.58
CA ASP A 28 -4.47 -14.61 -0.62
C ASP A 28 -5.18 -13.71 -1.64
N GLU A 29 -4.90 -12.40 -1.58
CA GLU A 29 -5.46 -11.38 -2.46
C GLU A 29 -4.52 -11.19 -3.65
N VAL A 30 -5.01 -11.59 -4.83
CA VAL A 30 -4.33 -11.39 -6.12
C VAL A 30 -4.49 -9.94 -6.54
N LEU A 31 -3.37 -9.27 -6.77
CA LEU A 31 -3.32 -7.90 -7.26
C LEU A 31 -3.36 -7.84 -8.79
N ASP A 32 -2.59 -8.71 -9.45
CA ASP A 32 -2.52 -8.75 -10.91
C ASP A 32 -1.99 -10.12 -11.42
N THR A 33 -2.24 -10.42 -12.70
CA THR A 33 -1.86 -11.68 -13.35
C THR A 33 -1.19 -11.42 -14.72
N PHE A 34 -0.04 -12.03 -14.95
CA PHE A 34 0.84 -11.85 -16.09
C PHE A 34 1.08 -13.15 -16.85
N ASP A 35 1.49 -13.06 -18.11
CA ASP A 35 1.74 -14.25 -18.93
C ASP A 35 3.16 -14.81 -18.71
N THR A 36 4.07 -14.01 -18.14
CA THR A 36 5.45 -14.42 -17.85
C THR A 36 5.88 -14.10 -16.41
N GLU A 37 6.82 -14.89 -15.89
CA GLU A 37 7.42 -14.67 -14.56
C GLU A 37 8.16 -13.33 -14.51
N GLU A 38 8.85 -12.96 -15.59
CA GLU A 38 9.63 -11.72 -15.71
C GLU A 38 8.74 -10.48 -15.60
N GLU A 39 7.57 -10.47 -16.27
CA GLU A 39 6.59 -9.38 -16.15
C GLU A 39 6.01 -9.30 -14.74
N ALA A 40 5.68 -10.45 -14.14
CA ALA A 40 5.14 -10.51 -12.79
C ALA A 40 6.16 -10.02 -11.76
N GLN A 41 7.44 -10.39 -11.91
CA GLN A 41 8.52 -9.95 -11.03
C GLN A 41 8.73 -8.43 -11.14
N ALA A 42 8.78 -7.88 -12.34
CA ALA A 42 8.91 -6.44 -12.54
C ALA A 42 7.72 -5.66 -11.93
N ALA A 43 6.50 -6.19 -12.07
CA ALA A 43 5.32 -5.60 -11.45
C ALA A 43 5.37 -5.68 -9.91
N MET A 44 5.76 -6.82 -9.36
CA MET A 44 5.92 -7.04 -7.92
C MET A 44 6.93 -6.05 -7.31
N GLU A 45 8.11 -5.90 -7.94
CA GLU A 45 9.15 -4.97 -7.47
C GLU A 45 8.65 -3.52 -7.45
N LYS A 46 7.92 -3.11 -8.50
CA LYS A 46 7.32 -1.78 -8.55
C LYS A 46 6.27 -1.57 -7.46
N LEU A 47 5.38 -2.54 -7.27
CA LEU A 47 4.33 -2.48 -6.25
C LEU A 47 4.94 -2.46 -4.84
N GLN A 48 5.95 -3.28 -4.58
CA GLN A 48 6.65 -3.28 -3.29
C GLN A 48 7.30 -1.91 -3.02
N ALA A 49 7.96 -1.31 -4.01
CA ALA A 49 8.53 0.03 -3.86
C ALA A 49 7.46 1.11 -3.59
N GLU A 50 6.27 0.98 -4.17
CA GLU A 50 5.15 1.89 -3.89
C GLU A 50 4.59 1.70 -2.48
N LEU A 51 4.45 0.45 -2.01
CA LEU A 51 4.07 0.13 -0.63
C LEU A 51 5.07 0.70 0.37
N ASP A 52 6.37 0.46 0.17
CA ASP A 52 7.43 0.96 1.05
C ASP A 52 7.44 2.50 1.10
N ARG A 53 7.24 3.14 -0.05
CA ARG A 53 7.11 4.61 -0.13
C ARG A 53 5.90 5.11 0.65
N ASN A 54 4.75 4.47 0.49
CA ASN A 54 3.52 4.86 1.16
C ASN A 54 3.63 4.65 2.69
N ASP A 55 4.20 3.53 3.14
CA ASP A 55 4.47 3.26 4.56
C ASP A 55 5.36 4.36 5.17
N LYS A 56 6.39 4.80 4.44
CA LYS A 56 7.25 5.90 4.87
C LYS A 56 6.47 7.23 4.97
N ILE A 57 5.68 7.58 3.95
CA ILE A 57 4.87 8.81 3.95
C ILE A 57 3.89 8.78 5.12
N GLU A 58 3.25 7.64 5.37
CA GLU A 58 2.31 7.48 6.48
C GLU A 58 3.02 7.66 7.83
N ALA A 59 4.21 7.09 8.00
CA ALA A 59 5.01 7.28 9.22
C ALA A 59 5.39 8.77 9.42
N GLU A 60 5.83 9.45 8.37
CA GLU A 60 6.15 10.88 8.40
C GLU A 60 4.90 11.72 8.75
N TYR A 61 3.75 11.40 8.15
CA TYR A 61 2.49 12.09 8.42
C TYR A 61 2.04 11.89 9.87
N ARG A 62 2.09 10.65 10.39
CA ARG A 62 1.76 10.33 11.79
C ARG A 62 2.68 11.05 12.77
N GLN A 63 3.96 11.23 12.43
CA GLN A 63 4.89 12.01 13.25
C GLN A 63 4.53 13.50 13.22
N TRP A 64 4.27 14.05 12.03
CA TRP A 64 3.81 15.42 11.87
C TRP A 64 2.53 15.71 12.65
N GLU A 65 1.53 14.82 12.62
CA GLU A 65 0.28 14.97 13.39
C GLU A 65 0.56 15.07 14.89
N LYS A 66 1.44 14.19 15.41
CA LYS A 66 1.84 14.21 16.83
C LYS A 66 2.52 15.53 17.20
N ASP A 67 3.46 15.98 16.38
CA ASP A 67 4.20 17.22 16.62
C ASP A 67 3.28 18.44 16.54
N CYS A 68 2.32 18.44 15.61
CA CYS A 68 1.32 19.50 15.48
C CYS A 68 0.41 19.58 16.72
N MET A 69 -0.15 18.43 17.14
CA MET A 69 -0.98 18.36 18.35
C MET A 69 -0.22 18.84 19.60
N ALA A 70 1.04 18.41 19.75
CA ALA A 70 1.88 18.80 20.89
C ALA A 70 2.24 20.30 20.86
N ARG A 71 2.61 20.84 19.70
CA ARG A 71 2.99 22.25 19.53
C ARG A 71 1.84 23.20 19.79
N HIS A 72 0.63 22.83 19.36
CA HIS A 72 -0.55 23.68 19.44
C HIS A 72 -1.45 23.35 20.65
N ASN A 73 -1.12 22.30 21.41
CA ASN A 73 -1.91 21.80 22.53
C ASN A 73 -3.39 21.55 22.14
N ILE A 74 -3.58 20.92 20.99
CA ILE A 74 -4.89 20.60 20.41
C ILE A 74 -5.13 19.10 20.40
N SER A 75 -6.41 18.69 20.36
CA SER A 75 -6.77 17.28 20.23
C SER A 75 -6.66 16.79 18.78
N GLN A 76 -6.74 15.47 18.58
CA GLN A 76 -6.81 14.88 17.24
C GLN A 76 -8.07 15.31 16.48
N GLU A 77 -9.18 15.52 17.18
CA GLU A 77 -10.42 15.99 16.56
C GLU A 77 -10.27 17.45 16.09
N ASP A 78 -9.65 18.31 16.88
CA ASP A 78 -9.34 19.69 16.48
C ASP A 78 -8.42 19.73 15.24
N LEU A 79 -7.41 18.86 15.20
CA LEU A 79 -6.53 18.72 14.04
C LEU A 79 -7.29 18.22 12.80
N ARG A 80 -8.19 17.24 12.94
CA ARG A 80 -9.03 16.75 11.84
C ARG A 80 -9.96 17.85 11.31
N VAL A 81 -10.60 18.59 12.20
CA VAL A 81 -11.45 19.74 11.84
C VAL A 81 -10.62 20.80 11.10
N PHE A 82 -9.40 21.09 11.57
CA PHE A 82 -8.50 22.02 10.89
C PHE A 82 -8.05 21.51 9.52
N LEU A 83 -7.74 20.22 9.36
CA LEU A 83 -7.33 19.66 8.07
C LEU A 83 -8.49 19.58 7.07
N ALA A 84 -9.69 19.25 7.54
CA ALA A 84 -10.89 19.18 6.71
C ALA A 84 -11.42 20.56 6.29
N ASN A 85 -11.22 21.58 7.13
CA ASN A 85 -11.66 22.96 6.88
C ASN A 85 -10.50 23.94 6.67
N GLY A 86 -9.29 23.40 6.40
CA GLY A 86 -8.06 24.18 6.28
C GLY A 86 -8.14 25.21 5.17
N PRO A 87 -7.24 26.22 5.14
CA PRO A 87 -7.37 27.34 4.25
C PRO A 87 -7.46 26.87 2.80
N VAL A 88 -8.64 27.03 2.20
CA VAL A 88 -8.80 27.04 0.76
C VAL A 88 -7.93 28.20 0.30
N GLY A 89 -6.83 27.91 -0.40
CA GLY A 89 -5.78 28.90 -0.70
C GLY A 89 -6.37 30.25 -1.12
N GLU A 90 -6.00 31.30 -0.39
CA GLU A 90 -6.06 32.68 -0.86
C GLU A 90 -4.80 33.01 -1.67
#